data_AF-A0A2V9LYG9-F1
#
_entry.id   AF-A0A2V9LYG9-F1
#
_cell.length_a   1.000
_cell.length_b   1.000
_cell.length_c   1.000
_cell.angle_alpha   90.00
_cell.angle_beta   90.00
_cell.angle_gamma   90.00
#
_symmetry.space_group_name_H-M   'P 1'
#
loop_
_entity.id
_entity.type
_entity.pdbx_description
1 polymer ?
#
loop_
_entity_poly.entity_id
_entity_poly.type
_entity_poly.pdbx_seq_one_letter_code
_entity_poly.pdbx_strand_id
1 'polypeptide(L)'
;EKNPKQKLALILRWYFVHSNRLALKGIADQKVDFQIHCGPAMGAFNQWVKGTRYEDWRNRHVDEIAHMLMSGAASILCQRFLQLQGIAEEFASSNKLAS
;
A
#
# COMPACT_ATOMS: atom_id res chain seq x y z
N GLU A 1 -32.72 -5.93 -31.46
CA GLU A 1 -31.30 -6.17 -31.15
C GLU A 1 -30.51 -6.26 -32.45
N LYS A 2 -29.66 -5.28 -32.81
CA LYS A 2 -29.02 -5.23 -34.13
C LYS A 2 -27.53 -5.62 -34.16
N ASN A 3 -26.88 -5.78 -33.00
CA ASN A 3 -25.47 -6.18 -32.96
C ASN A 3 -25.17 -7.13 -31.77
N PRO A 4 -24.89 -8.42 -32.03
CA PRO A 4 -24.61 -9.40 -30.97
C PRO A 4 -23.34 -9.06 -30.17
N LYS A 5 -22.35 -8.38 -30.75
CA LYS A 5 -21.15 -7.92 -30.03
C LYS A 5 -21.49 -6.84 -28.99
N GLN A 6 -22.41 -5.94 -29.31
CA GLN A 6 -22.85 -4.91 -28.37
C GLN A 6 -23.64 -5.52 -27.21
N LYS A 7 -24.50 -6.52 -27.48
CA LYS A 7 -25.23 -7.26 -26.44
C LYS A 7 -24.26 -7.95 -25.47
N LEU A 8 -23.23 -8.63 -26.01
CA LEU A 8 -22.20 -9.26 -25.20
C LEU A 8 -21.42 -8.24 -24.34
N ALA A 9 -21.00 -7.11 -24.93
CA ALA A 9 -20.29 -6.06 -24.20
C ALA A 9 -21.12 -5.49 -23.02
N LEU A 10 -22.45 -5.37 -23.18
CA LEU A 10 -23.34 -4.91 -22.11
C LEU A 10 -23.42 -5.91 -20.96
N ILE A 11 -23.50 -7.22 -21.25
CA ILE A 11 -23.50 -8.28 -20.23
C ILE A 11 -22.18 -8.27 -19.45
N LEU A 12 -21.04 -8.16 -20.15
CA LEU A 12 -19.72 -8.09 -19.50
C LEU A 12 -19.57 -6.82 -18.64
N ARG A 13 -20.05 -5.67 -19.13
CA ARG A 13 -20.04 -4.42 -18.36
C ARG A 13 -20.91 -4.52 -17.10
N TRP A 14 -22.06 -5.18 -17.18
CA TRP A 14 -22.90 -5.44 -16.01
C TRP A 14 -22.14 -6.25 -14.95
N TYR A 15 -21.38 -7.27 -15.35
CA TYR A 15 -20.59 -8.08 -14.42
C TYR A 15 -19.55 -7.24 -13.66
N PHE A 16 -18.81 -6.35 -14.34
CA PHE A 16 -17.87 -5.43 -13.68
C PHE A 16 -18.54 -4.49 -12.68
N VAL A 17 -19.71 -3.95 -13.01
CA VAL A 17 -20.47 -3.11 -12.08
C VAL A 17 -20.97 -3.92 -10.88
N HIS A 18 -21.40 -5.16 -11.12
CA HIS A 18 -21.89 -6.05 -10.09
C HIS A 18 -20.78 -6.45 -9.11
N SER A 19 -19.64 -6.94 -9.60
CA SER A 19 -18.48 -7.33 -8.79
C SER A 19 -17.94 -6.21 -7.90
N ASN A 20 -17.89 -4.99 -8.43
CA ASN A 20 -17.50 -3.81 -7.64
C ASN A 20 -18.53 -3.50 -6.54
N ARG A 21 -19.83 -3.59 -6.86
CA ARG A 21 -20.89 -3.38 -5.86
C ARG A 21 -20.88 -4.44 -4.77
N LEU A 22 -20.56 -5.70 -5.09
CA LEU A 22 -20.40 -6.77 -4.10
C LEU A 22 -19.27 -6.46 -3.11
N ALA A 23 -18.12 -5.99 -3.62
CA ALA A 23 -16.99 -5.60 -2.80
C ALA A 23 -17.33 -4.45 -1.85
N LEU A 24 -18.04 -3.41 -2.33
CA LEU A 24 -18.47 -2.28 -1.50
C LEU A 24 -19.48 -2.67 -0.42
N LYS A 25 -20.37 -3.64 -0.71
CA LYS A 25 -21.39 -4.10 0.23
C LYS A 25 -20.86 -5.14 1.24
N GLY A 26 -19.68 -5.71 1.02
CA GLY A 26 -19.08 -6.70 1.91
C GLY A 26 -19.89 -8.00 2.02
N ILE A 27 -20.59 -8.41 0.95
CA ILE A 27 -21.40 -9.65 0.95
C ILE A 27 -20.46 -10.85 1.01
N ALA A 28 -20.31 -11.42 2.21
CA ALA A 28 -19.29 -12.42 2.51
C ALA A 28 -19.43 -13.72 1.70
N ASP A 29 -20.65 -14.03 1.25
CA ASP A 29 -20.97 -15.24 0.47
C ASP A 29 -20.47 -15.15 -0.99
N GLN A 30 -20.08 -13.96 -1.46
CA GLN A 30 -19.63 -13.73 -2.85
C GLN A 30 -18.25 -13.07 -2.91
N LYS A 31 -17.40 -13.31 -1.90
CA LYS A 31 -16.03 -12.75 -1.82
C LYS A 31 -15.16 -13.04 -3.04
N VAL A 32 -15.37 -14.18 -3.68
CA VAL A 32 -14.59 -14.60 -4.87
C VAL A 32 -14.80 -13.69 -6.07
N ASP A 33 -15.92 -12.97 -6.12
CA ASP A 33 -16.26 -12.06 -7.21
C ASP A 33 -15.91 -10.60 -6.91
N PHE A 34 -15.23 -10.32 -5.79
CA PHE A 34 -14.92 -8.93 -5.42
C PHE A 34 -13.89 -8.33 -6.37
N GLN A 35 -14.28 -7.24 -7.03
CA GLN A 35 -13.33 -6.43 -7.80
C GLN A 35 -12.65 -5.41 -6.88
N ILE A 36 -11.52 -5.79 -6.27
CA ILE A 36 -10.70 -4.90 -5.45
C ILE A 36 -9.56 -4.35 -6.30
N HIS A 37 -9.54 -3.02 -6.46
CA HIS A 37 -8.45 -2.34 -7.16
C HIS A 37 -7.29 -2.13 -6.18
N CYS A 38 -6.23 -2.94 -6.32
CA CYS A 38 -5.01 -2.78 -5.53
C CYS A 38 -3.77 -3.01 -6.40
N GLY A 39 -2.69 -2.30 -6.06
CA GLY A 39 -1.39 -2.43 -6.72
C GLY A 39 -0.32 -3.02 -5.80
N PRO A 40 0.90 -3.26 -6.32
CA PRO A 40 2.02 -3.81 -5.56
C PRO A 40 2.44 -2.92 -4.36
N ALA A 41 2.13 -1.63 -4.42
CA ALA A 41 2.36 -0.68 -3.32
C ALA A 41 1.67 -1.12 -2.00
N MET A 42 0.47 -1.69 -2.08
CA MET A 42 -0.24 -2.21 -0.91
C MET A 42 0.52 -3.40 -0.28
N GLY A 43 1.11 -4.27 -1.11
CA GLY A 43 1.94 -5.39 -0.65
C GLY A 43 3.23 -4.92 0.02
N ALA A 44 3.92 -3.95 -0.59
CA ALA A 44 5.11 -3.35 -0.01
C ALA A 44 4.81 -2.67 1.34
N PHE A 45 3.70 -1.93 1.42
CA PHE A 45 3.22 -1.34 2.67
C PHE A 45 2.93 -2.41 3.74
N ASN A 46 2.20 -3.48 3.39
CA ASN A 46 1.90 -4.58 4.32
C ASN A 46 3.16 -5.23 4.88
N GLN A 47 4.19 -5.40 4.05
CA GLN A 47 5.48 -5.93 4.50
C GLN A 47 6.22 -4.95 5.42
N TRP A 48 6.16 -3.64 5.12
CA TRP A 48 6.78 -2.60 5.94
C TRP A 48 6.18 -2.52 7.34
N VAL A 49 4.86 -2.70 7.48
CA VAL A 49 4.17 -2.59 8.77
C VAL A 49 3.95 -3.92 9.49
N LYS A 50 4.49 -5.04 8.98
CA LYS A 50 4.34 -6.37 9.58
C LYS A 50 4.95 -6.42 10.98
N GLY A 51 4.23 -7.00 11.93
CA GLY A 51 4.61 -7.07 13.35
C GLY A 51 4.38 -5.78 14.14
N THR A 52 3.83 -4.73 13.51
CA THR A 52 3.49 -3.47 14.18
C THR A 52 1.99 -3.37 14.46
N ARG A 53 1.56 -2.35 15.21
CA ARG A 53 0.12 -2.07 15.43
C ARG A 53 -0.67 -1.89 14.13
N TYR A 54 -0.01 -1.47 13.05
CA TYR A 54 -0.62 -1.21 11.75
C TYR A 54 -0.80 -2.49 10.91
N GLU A 55 -0.40 -3.66 11.41
CA GLU A 55 -0.71 -4.93 10.76
C GLU A 55 -2.23 -5.13 10.66
N ASP A 56 -2.99 -4.85 11.73
CA ASP A 56 -4.45 -4.77 11.70
C ASP A 56 -4.89 -3.51 10.93
N TRP A 57 -5.71 -3.72 9.91
CA TRP A 57 -6.25 -2.64 9.07
C TRP A 57 -7.14 -1.67 9.85
N ARG A 58 -7.70 -2.08 11.00
CA ARG A 58 -8.50 -1.20 11.87
C ARG A 58 -7.69 -0.09 12.51
N ASN A 59 -6.37 -0.30 12.66
CA ASN A 59 -5.44 0.68 13.21
C ASN A 59 -4.81 1.55 12.12
N ARG A 60 -5.23 1.40 10.84
CA ARG A 60 -4.67 2.13 9.71
C ARG A 60 -5.46 3.41 9.46
N HIS A 61 -5.00 4.50 10.07
CA HIS A 61 -5.51 5.84 9.78
C HIS A 61 -4.72 6.47 8.63
N VAL A 62 -5.42 7.09 7.67
CA VAL A 62 -4.82 7.58 6.42
C VAL A 62 -3.83 8.73 6.65
N ASP A 63 -4.13 9.59 7.60
CA ASP A 63 -3.30 10.69 8.08
C ASP A 63 -2.04 10.18 8.78
N GLU A 64 -2.16 9.21 9.68
CA GLU A 64 -1.01 8.59 10.34
C GLU A 64 -0.07 7.93 9.32
N ILE A 65 -0.62 7.18 8.36
CA ILE A 65 0.16 6.53 7.31
C ILE A 65 0.87 7.56 6.42
N ALA A 66 0.20 8.66 6.08
CA ALA A 66 0.81 9.74 5.31
C ALA A 66 2.01 10.34 6.05
N HIS A 67 1.87 10.61 7.35
CA HIS A 67 2.98 11.08 8.18
C HIS A 67 4.13 10.07 8.26
N MET A 68 3.83 8.79 8.47
CA MET A 68 4.85 7.74 8.51
C MET A 68 5.64 7.67 7.19
N LEU A 69 4.96 7.74 6.05
CA LEU A 69 5.60 7.71 4.73
C LEU A 69 6.51 8.93 4.53
N MET A 70 6.03 10.13 4.87
CA MET A 70 6.80 11.36 4.73
C MET A 70 8.03 11.39 5.65
N SER A 71 7.84 11.04 6.94
CA SER A 71 8.94 10.99 7.90
C SER A 71 9.95 9.88 7.58
N GLY A 72 9.48 8.71 7.16
CA GLY A 72 10.34 7.61 6.72
C GLY A 72 11.16 7.97 5.49
N ALA A 73 10.53 8.60 4.48
CA ALA A 73 11.23 9.09 3.30
C ALA A 73 12.28 10.15 3.65
N ALA A 74 11.94 11.11 4.52
CA ALA A 74 12.89 12.13 4.97
C ALA A 74 14.10 11.49 5.68
N SER A 75 13.86 10.54 6.59
CA SER A 75 14.94 9.83 7.30
C SER A 75 15.88 9.08 6.34
N ILE A 76 15.33 8.34 5.38
CA ILE A 76 16.11 7.60 4.38
C ILE A 76 16.92 8.56 3.50
N LEU A 77 16.32 9.68 3.08
CA LEU A 77 17.01 10.68 2.26
C LEU A 77 18.13 11.36 3.04
N CYS A 78 17.89 11.77 4.29
CA CYS A 78 18.92 12.33 5.16
C CYS A 78 20.08 11.36 5.38
N GLN A 79 19.78 10.09 5.67
CA GLN A 79 20.81 9.06 5.85
C GLN A 79 21.65 8.89 4.57
N ARG A 80 21.00 8.78 3.41
CA ARG A 80 21.70 8.64 2.12
C ARG A 80 22.53 9.88 1.80
N PHE A 81 22.02 11.07 2.10
CA PHE A 81 22.73 12.32 1.87
C PHE A 81 24.02 12.39 2.71
N LEU A 82 23.95 12.04 4.00
CA LEU A 82 25.11 11.97 4.89
C LEU A 82 26.14 10.92 4.43
N GLN A 83 25.68 9.77 3.94
CA GLN A 83 26.54 8.74 3.35
C GLN A 83 27.29 9.25 2.12
N LEU A 84 26.59 9.96 1.22
CA LEU A 84 27.19 10.55 0.02
C LEU A 84 28.21 11.65 0.34
N GLN A 85 28.00 12.39 1.42
CA GLN A 85 28.94 13.42 1.89
C GLN A 85 30.16 12.84 2.64
N GLY A 86 30.22 11.52 2.85
CA GLY A 86 31.30 10.88 3.62
C GLY A 86 31.22 11.08 5.13
N ILE A 87 30.16 11.71 5.64
CA ILE A 87 29.97 12.05 7.07
C ILE A 87 29.53 10.82 7.88
N ALA A 88 29.00 9.79 7.21
CA ALA A 88 28.49 8.58 7.87
C ALA A 88 29.57 7.71 8.56
N GLU A 89 30.85 7.83 8.17
CA GLU A 89 31.93 7.05 8.81
C GLU A 89 32.38 7.65 10.15
N GLU A 90 32.29 8.97 10.34
CA GLU A 90 32.71 9.66 11.58
C GLU A 90 31.81 9.34 12.78
N PHE A 91 30.50 9.15 12.54
CA PHE A 91 29.55 8.78 13.58
C PHE A 91 29.71 7.33 14.05
N ALA A 92 30.10 6.40 13.16
CA ALA A 92 30.36 5.01 13.53
C ALA A 92 31.68 4.84 14.29
N SER A 93 32.68 5.68 14.01
CA SER A 93 33.97 5.75 14.71
C SER A 93 33.82 6.28 16.15
N SER A 94 33.09 7.38 16.33
CA SER A 94 32.93 8.02 17.64
C SER A 94 32.11 7.19 18.63
N ASN A 95 31.16 6.39 18.14
CA ASN A 95 30.29 5.55 18.99
C ASN A 95 30.95 4.22 19.43
N LYS A 96 32.10 3.85 18.86
CA LYS A 96 32.92 2.70 19.31
C LYS A 96 33.90 3.04 20.44
N LEU A 97 34.15 4.32 20.69
CA LEU A 97 35.02 4.81 21.77
C LEU A 97 34.24 5.19 23.05
N ALA A 98 32.90 5.16 22.99
CA ALA A 98 32.00 5.47 24.10
C ALA A 98 31.35 4.22 24.74
N SER A 99 31.87 3.03 24.43
CA SER A 99 31.54 1.73 25.06
C SER A 99 32.82 1.05 25.54
#